data_AF-A0A7J0F2W1-F1
#
_entry.id   AF-A0A7J0F2W1-F1
#
_cell.length_a   1.000
_cell.length_b   1.000
_cell.length_c   1.000
_cell.angle_alpha   90.00
_cell.angle_beta   90.00
_cell.angle_gamma   90.00
#
_symmetry.space_group_name_H-M   'P 1'
#
loop_
_entity.id
_entity.type
_entity.pdbx_description
1 polymer ?
#
loop_
_entity_poly.entity_id
_entity_poly.type
_entity_poly.pdbx_seq_one_letter_code
_entity_poly.pdbx_strand_id
1 'polypeptide(L)' 'MAAAMVSSAGGLLAMLSESHPLLKLHALSNLNAFVDYFWPEISTSVPIM' A
#
# COMPACT_ATOMS: atom_id res chain seq x y z
N MET A 1 -3.58 -20.00 -11.02
CA MET A 1 -3.90 -18.96 -10.02
C MET A 1 -2.82 -17.89 -10.11
N ALA A 2 -3.02 -16.83 -10.89
CA ALA A 2 -2.19 -15.64 -10.76
C ALA A 2 -2.69 -14.94 -9.50
N ALA A 3 -2.00 -15.11 -8.38
CA ALA A 3 -2.08 -14.11 -7.32
C ALA A 3 -1.86 -12.79 -8.04
N ALA A 4 -2.79 -11.84 -7.90
CA ALA A 4 -2.52 -10.47 -8.30
C ALA A 4 -1.36 -10.04 -7.42
N MET A 5 -0.14 -10.32 -7.88
CA MET A 5 1.08 -9.79 -7.32
C MET A 5 0.84 -8.29 -7.43
N VAL A 6 0.51 -7.67 -6.30
CA VAL A 6 0.52 -6.23 -6.17
C VAL A 6 1.94 -5.85 -6.58
N SER A 7 2.12 -5.49 -7.85
CA SER A 7 3.44 -5.26 -8.42
C SER A 7 4.04 -3.94 -7.92
N SER A 8 3.28 -3.17 -7.16
CA SER A 8 3.66 -1.86 -6.62
C SER A 8 2.81 -1.46 -5.40
N ALA A 9 3.44 -0.73 -4.48
CA ALA A 9 2.79 -0.11 -3.33
C ALA A 9 1.74 0.95 -3.73
N GLY A 10 1.87 1.49 -4.95
CA GLY A 10 1.02 2.57 -5.48
C GLY A 10 -0.47 2.25 -5.46
N GLY A 11 -0.87 0.99 -5.69
CA GLY A 11 -2.28 0.58 -5.60
C GLY A 11 -2.82 0.68 -4.17
N LEU A 12 -2.02 0.31 -3.16
CA LEU A 12 -2.40 0.42 -1.76
C LEU A 12 -2.42 1.88 -1.29
N LEU A 13 -1.45 2.69 -1.73
CA LEU A 13 -1.41 4.13 -1.45
C LEU A 13 -2.61 4.86 -2.08
N ALA A 14 -3.02 4.46 -3.28
CA ALA A 14 -4.24 4.99 -3.91
C ALA A 14 -5.49 4.62 -3.11
N MET A 15 -5.59 3.38 -2.61
CA MET A 15 -6.68 2.96 -1.72
C MET A 15 -6.71 3.73 -0.39
N LEU A 16 -5.55 4.18 0.12
CA LEU A 16 -5.51 5.07 1.29
C LEU A 16 -6.05 6.48 1.00
N SER A 17 -5.97 6.91 -0.26
CA SER A 17 -6.47 8.21 -0.71
C SER A 17 -7.99 8.22 -0.94
N GLU A 18 -8.63 7.05 -0.98
CA GLU A 18 -10.08 6.92 -1.18
C GLU A 18 -10.91 7.37 0.02
N SER A 19 -12.15 7.77 -0.23
CA SER A 19 -13.09 8.23 0.82
C SER A 19 -13.74 7.09 1.61
N HIS A 20 -13.49 5.84 1.23
CA HIS A 20 -14.09 4.66 1.85
C HIS A 20 -13.25 4.09 3.00
N PRO A 21 -13.77 4.08 4.25
CA PRO A 21 -13.01 3.63 5.42
C PRO A 21 -12.62 2.16 5.38
N LEU A 22 -13.43 1.29 4.76
CA LEU A 22 -13.12 -0.12 4.59
C LEU A 22 -11.95 -0.35 3.62
N LEU A 23 -11.86 0.45 2.55
CA LEU A 23 -10.73 0.39 1.62
C LEU A 23 -9.44 0.84 2.29
N LYS A 24 -9.49 1.88 3.14
CA LYS A 24 -8.32 2.30 3.94
C LYS A 24 -7.85 1.19 4.87
N LEU A 25 -8.76 0.52 5.56
CA LEU A 25 -8.39 -0.56 6.49
C LEU A 25 -7.78 -1.75 5.74
N HIS A 26 -8.34 -2.10 4.58
CA HIS A 26 -7.76 -3.12 3.72
C HIS A 26 -6.36 -2.71 3.20
N ALA A 27 -6.21 -1.47 2.76
CA ALA A 27 -4.94 -0.93 2.30
C ALA A 27 -3.87 -0.92 3.39
N LEU A 28 -4.22 -0.51 4.61
CA LEU A 28 -3.34 -0.52 5.78
C LEU A 28 -2.92 -1.94 6.18
N SER A 29 -3.85 -2.89 6.24
CA SER A 29 -3.52 -4.29 6.55
C SER A 29 -2.56 -4.89 5.52
N ASN A 30 -2.80 -4.64 4.24
CA ASN A 30 -1.90 -5.10 3.18
C ASN A 30 -0.56 -4.38 3.22
N LEU A 31 -0.55 -3.06 3.43
CA LEU A 31 0.69 -2.29 3.57
C LEU A 31 1.53 -2.80 4.72
N ASN A 32 0.92 -3.11 5.87
CA ASN A 32 1.62 -3.66 7.02
C ASN A 32 2.15 -5.07 6.75
N ALA A 33 1.41 -5.91 6.03
CA ALA A 33 1.84 -7.26 5.68
C ALA A 33 3.00 -7.29 4.66
N PHE A 34 3.05 -6.30 3.76
CA PHE A 34 4.06 -6.20 2.71
C PHE A 34 5.02 -5.03 2.92
N VAL A 35 5.07 -4.47 4.14
CA VAL A 35 5.88 -3.28 4.43
C VAL A 35 7.35 -3.53 4.13
N ASP A 36 7.86 -4.72 4.44
CA ASP A 36 9.26 -5.09 4.20
C ASP A 36 9.59 -5.20 2.71
N TYR A 37 8.61 -5.61 1.89
CA TYR A 37 8.77 -5.78 0.44
C TYR A 37 8.59 -4.45 -0.32
N PHE A 38 7.66 -3.62 0.13
CA PHE A 38 7.33 -2.35 -0.50
C PHE A 38 7.97 -1.14 0.16
N TRP A 39 8.80 -1.33 1.19
CA TRP A 39 9.52 -0.24 1.88
C TRP A 39 10.24 0.72 0.93
N PRO A 40 10.96 0.25 -0.13
CA PRO A 40 11.62 1.15 -1.07
C PRO A 40 10.62 2.10 -1.75
N GLU A 41 9.44 1.63 -2.15
CA GLU A 41 8.41 2.46 -2.78
C GLU A 41 7.70 3.37 -1.76
N ILE A 42 7.33 2.82 -0.59
CA ILE A 42 6.67 3.59 0.48
C ILE A 42 7.56 4.72 0.96
N SER A 43 8.85 4.45 1.18
CA SER A 43 9.83 5.44 1.66
C SER A 43 10.02 6.62 0.70
N THR A 44 9.79 6.43 -0.60
CA THR A 44 9.80 7.55 -1.56
C THR A 44 8.53 8.39 -1.50
N SER A 45 7.42 7.78 -1.09
CA SER A 45 6.12 8.44 -0.99
C SER A 45 5.92 9.13 0.35
N VAL A 46 6.59 8.66 1.40
CA VAL A 46 6.66 9.32 2.71
C VAL A 46 7.77 10.37 2.65
N PRO A 47 7.46 11.67 2.69
CA PRO A 47 8.50 12.68 2.71
C PRO A 47 9.34 12.49 3.99
N ILE A 48 10.63 12.21 3.80
CA ILE A 48 11.62 12.21 4.88
C ILE A 48 11.75 13.69 5.29
N MET A 49 11.09 14.06 6.40
CA MET A 49 11.28 15.35 7.06
C MET A 49 12.62 15.41 7.77
#